data_AF-A0A1S2ILL3-F1
#
_entry.id   AF-A0A1S2ILL3-F1
#
_cell.length_a   1.000
_cell.length_b   1.000
_cell.length_c   1.000
_cell.angle_alpha   90.00
_cell.angle_beta   90.00
_cell.angle_gamma   90.00
#
_symmetry.space_group_name_H-M   'P 1'
#
loop_
_entity.id
_entity.type
_entity.pdbx_description
1 polymer ?
#
loop_
_entity_poly.entity_id
_entity_poly.type
_entity_poly.pdbx_seq_one_letter_code
_entity_poly.pdbx_strand_id
1 'polypeptide(L)'
;MPAAELGQISRSDVSFIFMSVREEARGMPLLRDVGDCIAHRQRTKGTSYQYVTEFVAHFRQTATHGGTFKIDLFFPIESILAQLHDVLRKAGVEYDSVRVDRHSEQWARLLASVLAGTRFDLDMAHCELVHEPQPHLVIQFLEDINGVLRIPTSVAIGVPAFVDSPRL
;
A
#
# COMPACT_ATOMS: atom_id res chain seq x y z
N MET A 1 -25.32 -26.99 -11.17
CA MET A 1 -24.74 -25.94 -12.02
C MET A 1 -23.27 -25.83 -11.65
N PRO A 2 -22.33 -25.91 -12.60
CA PRO A 2 -20.92 -25.75 -12.28
C PRO A 2 -20.70 -24.31 -11.81
N ALA A 3 -20.01 -24.14 -10.68
CA ALA A 3 -19.58 -22.82 -10.21
C ALA A 3 -18.78 -22.18 -11.35
N ALA A 4 -19.24 -21.03 -11.85
CA ALA A 4 -18.48 -20.28 -12.83
C ALA A 4 -17.07 -20.07 -12.25
N GLU A 5 -16.05 -20.55 -12.95
CA GLU A 5 -14.70 -20.07 -12.71
C GLU A 5 -14.78 -18.55 -12.91
N LEU A 6 -14.82 -17.77 -11.83
CA LEU A 6 -14.51 -16.35 -11.87
C LEU A 6 -13.26 -16.23 -12.73
N GLY A 7 -13.41 -15.59 -13.89
CA GLY A 7 -12.30 -15.33 -14.80
C GLY A 7 -11.16 -14.69 -14.03
N GLN A 8 -9.92 -14.90 -14.50
CA GLN A 8 -8.74 -14.29 -13.86
C GLN A 8 -8.99 -12.79 -13.65
N ILE A 9 -8.98 -12.36 -12.39
CA ILE A 9 -9.13 -10.94 -12.06
C ILE A 9 -7.96 -10.14 -12.64
N SER A 10 -8.26 -9.10 -13.40
CA SER A 10 -7.28 -8.27 -14.10
C SER A 10 -6.95 -7.00 -13.32
N ARG A 11 -5.89 -6.31 -13.75
CA ARG A 11 -5.50 -4.99 -13.21
C ARG A 11 -6.64 -3.96 -13.35
N SER A 12 -7.37 -4.01 -14.45
CA SER A 12 -8.50 -3.11 -14.72
C SER A 12 -9.67 -3.38 -13.77
N ASP A 13 -9.93 -4.66 -13.48
CA ASP A 13 -10.98 -5.05 -12.52
C ASP A 13 -10.66 -4.54 -11.12
N VAL A 14 -9.41 -4.71 -10.66
CA VAL A 14 -8.97 -4.18 -9.37
C VAL A 14 -9.13 -2.65 -9.31
N SER A 15 -8.68 -1.94 -10.35
CA SER A 15 -8.84 -0.49 -10.41
C SER A 15 -10.32 -0.08 -10.31
N PHE A 16 -11.18 -0.72 -11.10
CA PHE A 16 -12.61 -0.43 -11.12
C PHE A 16 -13.27 -0.71 -9.77
N ILE A 17 -12.99 -1.86 -9.16
CA ILE A 17 -13.53 -2.25 -7.85
C ILE A 17 -13.18 -1.16 -6.83
N PHE A 18 -11.89 -0.85 -6.66
CA PHE A 18 -11.45 0.08 -5.62
C PHE A 18 -11.86 1.52 -5.85
N MET A 19 -11.98 1.97 -7.11
CA MET A 19 -12.60 3.27 -7.40
C MET A 19 -14.10 3.28 -7.04
N SER A 20 -14.80 2.18 -7.29
CA SER A 20 -16.25 2.08 -7.03
C SER A 20 -16.56 2.01 -5.53
N VAL A 21 -15.82 1.18 -4.78
CA VAL A 21 -16.02 1.09 -3.33
C VAL A 21 -15.53 2.31 -2.57
N ARG A 22 -14.69 3.18 -3.18
CA ARG A 22 -14.18 4.40 -2.53
C ARG A 22 -15.28 5.29 -1.95
N GLU A 23 -16.38 5.45 -2.67
CA GLU A 23 -17.50 6.32 -2.27
C GLU A 23 -18.37 5.67 -1.18
N GLU A 24 -18.44 4.34 -1.17
CA GLU A 24 -19.20 3.52 -0.21
C GLU A 24 -18.39 3.19 1.07
N ALA A 25 -17.06 3.33 1.02
CA ALA A 25 -16.13 3.05 2.11
C ALA A 25 -16.17 4.07 3.27
N ARG A 26 -17.34 4.61 3.60
CA ARG A 26 -17.51 5.53 4.74
C ARG A 26 -17.20 4.81 6.04
N GLY A 27 -16.16 5.27 6.73
CA GLY A 27 -15.65 4.64 7.97
C GLY A 27 -14.57 3.56 7.74
N MET A 28 -14.13 3.35 6.51
CA MET A 28 -13.05 2.41 6.15
C MET A 28 -11.86 3.20 5.56
N PRO A 29 -11.03 3.82 6.41
CA PRO A 29 -10.01 4.76 5.97
C PRO A 29 -8.99 4.13 5.02
N LEU A 30 -8.62 2.86 5.24
CA LEU A 30 -7.66 2.15 4.41
C LEU A 30 -8.21 1.88 2.99
N LEU A 31 -9.44 1.38 2.88
CA LEU A 31 -10.06 1.10 1.58
C LEU A 31 -10.26 2.38 0.76
N ARG A 32 -10.70 3.46 1.43
CA ARG A 32 -10.82 4.78 0.82
C ARG A 32 -9.48 5.30 0.33
N ASP A 33 -8.43 5.13 1.15
CA ASP A 33 -7.10 5.63 0.83
C ASP A 33 -6.44 4.86 -0.31
N VAL A 34 -6.69 3.55 -0.44
CA VAL A 34 -6.33 2.77 -1.63
C VAL A 34 -7.03 3.35 -2.87
N GLY A 35 -8.36 3.54 -2.82
CA GLY A 35 -9.11 4.11 -3.94
C GLY A 35 -8.65 5.52 -4.32
N ASP A 36 -8.25 6.32 -3.33
CA ASP A 36 -7.66 7.64 -3.52
C ASP A 36 -6.27 7.58 -4.17
N CYS A 37 -5.42 6.60 -3.83
CA CYS A 37 -4.11 6.41 -4.47
C CYS A 37 -4.25 5.98 -5.93
N ILE A 38 -5.29 5.18 -6.25
CA ILE A 38 -5.64 4.82 -7.63
C ILE A 38 -6.09 6.06 -8.41
N ALA A 39 -6.91 6.92 -7.78
CA ALA A 39 -7.44 8.13 -8.42
C ALA A 39 -6.40 9.25 -8.55
N HIS A 40 -5.44 9.31 -7.62
CA HIS A 40 -4.47 10.39 -7.52
C HIS A 40 -3.06 9.82 -7.35
N ARG A 41 -2.21 10.01 -8.38
CA ARG A 41 -0.80 9.59 -8.36
C ARG A 41 0.08 10.39 -7.40
N GLN A 42 -0.42 11.48 -6.84
CA GLN A 42 0.30 12.31 -5.88
C GLN A 42 -0.57 12.48 -4.63
N ARG A 43 0.00 12.18 -3.47
CA ARG A 43 -0.69 12.13 -2.18
C ARG A 43 -0.03 13.09 -1.20
N THR A 44 -0.87 13.89 -0.55
CA THR A 44 -0.48 14.87 0.49
C THR A 44 -1.30 14.72 1.77
N LYS A 45 -2.18 13.71 1.83
CA LYS A 45 -3.06 13.39 2.96
C LYS A 45 -3.57 11.95 2.85
N GLY A 46 -4.21 11.47 3.91
CA GLY A 46 -4.74 10.11 4.00
C GLY A 46 -3.89 9.22 4.92
N THR A 47 -4.35 7.99 5.14
CA THR A 47 -3.72 7.06 6.09
C THR A 47 -2.32 6.63 5.61
N SER A 48 -2.15 6.34 4.33
CA SER A 48 -0.84 6.05 3.72
C SER A 48 0.12 7.22 3.88
N TYR A 49 -0.31 8.45 3.57
CA TYR A 49 0.51 9.64 3.76
C TYR A 49 0.95 9.83 5.22
N GLN A 50 0.04 9.64 6.18
CA GLN A 50 0.35 9.69 7.62
C GLN A 50 1.38 8.62 7.99
N TYR A 51 1.19 7.39 7.53
CA TYR A 51 2.13 6.31 7.74
C TYR A 51 3.53 6.66 7.20
N VAL A 52 3.67 7.17 5.96
CA VAL A 52 4.99 7.52 5.40
C VAL A 52 5.63 8.66 6.21
N THR A 53 4.82 9.64 6.63
CA THR A 53 5.29 10.76 7.45
C THR A 53 5.85 10.28 8.79
N GLU A 54 5.12 9.41 9.49
CA GLU A 54 5.53 8.82 10.76
C GLU A 54 6.76 7.91 10.59
N PHE A 55 6.80 7.12 9.52
CA PHE A 55 7.94 6.29 9.17
C PHE A 55 9.22 7.13 9.02
N VAL A 56 9.16 8.20 8.22
CA VAL A 56 10.31 9.09 7.96
C VAL A 56 10.76 9.76 9.27
N ALA A 57 9.83 10.22 10.09
CA ALA A 57 10.13 10.85 11.38
C ALA A 57 10.80 9.87 12.36
N HIS A 58 10.22 8.68 12.54
CA HIS A 58 10.76 7.65 13.42
C HIS A 58 12.12 7.13 12.93
N PHE A 59 12.30 6.93 11.63
CA PHE A 59 13.58 6.49 11.07
C PHE A 59 14.69 7.48 11.41
N ARG A 60 14.43 8.79 11.25
CA ARG A 60 15.39 9.84 11.63
C ARG A 60 15.68 9.83 13.12
N GLN A 61 14.66 9.68 13.95
CA GLN A 61 14.81 9.65 15.40
C GLN A 61 15.70 8.46 15.82
N THR A 62 15.42 7.26 15.33
CA THR A 62 16.20 6.05 15.63
C THR A 62 17.61 6.13 15.05
N ALA A 63 17.79 6.66 13.83
CA ALA A 63 19.11 6.87 13.26
C ALA A 63 19.96 7.85 14.07
N THR A 64 19.34 8.88 14.67
CA THR A 64 20.05 9.90 15.47
C THR A 64 20.38 9.42 16.89
N HIS A 65 19.45 8.72 17.54
CA HIS A 65 19.54 8.40 18.98
C HIS A 65 19.83 6.92 19.27
N GLY A 66 19.90 6.08 18.24
CA GLY A 66 19.95 4.63 18.37
C GLY A 66 18.60 4.01 18.77
N GLY A 67 18.51 2.69 18.67
CA GLY A 67 17.31 1.92 19.06
C GLY A 67 16.88 0.89 18.01
N THR A 68 15.69 0.34 18.21
CA THR A 68 15.06 -0.61 17.27
C THR A 68 14.02 0.11 16.45
N PHE A 69 14.12 -0.03 15.13
CA PHE A 69 13.12 0.47 14.19
C PHE A 69 12.35 -0.70 13.62
N LYS A 70 11.03 -0.71 13.79
CA LYS A 70 10.15 -1.74 13.22
C LYS A 70 9.54 -1.22 11.93
N ILE A 71 9.66 -2.01 10.87
CA ILE A 71 9.06 -1.72 9.58
C ILE A 71 7.77 -2.53 9.50
N ASP A 72 6.63 -1.84 9.47
CA ASP A 72 5.32 -2.45 9.22
C ASP A 72 5.00 -2.41 7.71
N LEU A 73 4.03 -3.21 7.26
CA LEU A 73 3.61 -3.19 5.85
C LEU A 73 2.88 -1.89 5.50
N PHE A 74 3.18 -1.34 4.32
CA PHE A 74 2.52 -0.12 3.85
C PHE A 74 1.02 -0.33 3.59
N PHE A 75 0.68 -1.46 2.96
CA PHE A 75 -0.67 -1.90 2.63
C PHE A 75 -0.87 -3.35 3.10
N PRO A 76 -1.45 -3.57 4.30
CA PRO A 76 -1.75 -4.91 4.79
C PRO A 76 -2.90 -5.53 3.98
N ILE A 77 -2.56 -6.42 3.03
CA ILE A 77 -3.52 -6.96 2.06
C ILE A 77 -4.73 -7.63 2.72
N GLU A 78 -4.53 -8.35 3.82
CA GLU A 78 -5.59 -9.03 4.55
C GLU A 78 -6.62 -8.03 5.10
N SER A 79 -6.16 -6.89 5.65
CA SER A 79 -7.04 -5.84 6.15
C SER A 79 -7.80 -5.14 5.02
N ILE A 80 -7.16 -4.96 3.87
CA ILE A 80 -7.79 -4.40 2.67
C ILE A 80 -8.90 -5.33 2.17
N LEU A 81 -8.62 -6.63 2.03
CA LEU A 81 -9.58 -7.62 1.55
C LEU A 81 -10.73 -7.82 2.54
N ALA A 82 -10.46 -7.79 3.85
CA ALA A 82 -11.49 -7.84 4.87
C ALA A 82 -12.45 -6.62 4.78
N GLN A 83 -11.90 -5.41 4.64
CA GLN A 83 -12.73 -4.21 4.45
C GLN A 83 -13.52 -4.27 3.13
N LEU A 84 -12.89 -4.72 2.04
CA LEU A 84 -13.56 -4.89 0.75
C LEU A 84 -14.73 -5.87 0.86
N HIS A 85 -14.52 -7.02 1.51
CA HIS A 85 -15.57 -8.00 1.76
C HIS A 85 -16.75 -7.38 2.51
N ASP A 86 -16.49 -6.60 3.56
CA ASP A 86 -17.55 -5.95 4.32
C ASP A 86 -18.35 -4.92 3.50
N VAL A 87 -17.70 -4.18 2.61
CA VAL A 87 -18.41 -3.26 1.68
C VAL A 87 -19.26 -4.04 0.69
N LEU A 88 -18.69 -5.05 0.05
CA LEU A 88 -19.40 -5.87 -0.95
C LEU A 88 -20.61 -6.58 -0.34
N ARG A 89 -20.45 -7.15 0.86
CA ARG A 89 -21.55 -7.78 1.61
C ARG A 89 -22.66 -6.79 1.94
N LYS A 90 -22.34 -5.56 2.36
CA LYS A 90 -23.33 -4.50 2.62
C LYS A 90 -24.05 -4.05 1.35
N ALA A 91 -23.37 -4.10 0.20
CA ALA A 91 -23.94 -3.82 -1.11
C ALA A 91 -24.78 -4.99 -1.69
N GLY A 92 -24.89 -6.12 -0.98
CA GLY A 92 -25.60 -7.31 -1.45
C GLY A 92 -24.85 -8.08 -2.54
N VAL A 93 -23.55 -7.84 -2.71
CA VAL A 93 -22.70 -8.59 -3.62
C VAL A 93 -22.17 -9.82 -2.92
N GLU A 94 -22.47 -11.00 -3.45
CA GLU A 94 -21.91 -12.26 -2.96
C GLU A 94 -20.40 -12.28 -3.16
N TYR A 95 -19.67 -12.49 -2.07
CA TYR A 95 -18.21 -12.54 -2.04
C TYR A 95 -17.79 -13.85 -1.37
N ASP A 96 -17.11 -14.71 -2.14
CA ASP A 96 -16.53 -15.95 -1.61
C ASP A 96 -15.16 -15.62 -0.98
N SER A 97 -15.17 -15.38 0.34
CA SER A 97 -13.96 -15.04 1.09
C SER A 97 -12.91 -16.14 1.02
N VAL A 98 -13.32 -17.42 1.03
CA VAL A 98 -12.40 -18.57 0.96
C VAL A 98 -11.65 -18.57 -0.36
N ARG A 99 -12.32 -18.22 -1.46
CA ARG A 99 -11.67 -18.12 -2.77
C ARG A 99 -10.76 -16.90 -2.84
N VAL A 100 -11.17 -15.74 -2.35
CA VAL A 100 -10.35 -14.53 -2.40
C VAL A 100 -9.09 -14.64 -1.52
N ASP A 101 -9.20 -15.24 -0.34
CA ASP A 101 -8.06 -15.45 0.54
C ASP A 101 -7.00 -16.36 -0.10
N ARG A 102 -7.42 -17.38 -0.85
CA ARG A 102 -6.53 -18.24 -1.66
C ARG A 102 -5.82 -17.49 -2.79
N HIS A 103 -6.35 -16.35 -3.20
CA HIS A 103 -5.79 -15.48 -4.25
C HIS A 103 -5.21 -14.17 -3.67
N SER A 104 -5.01 -14.06 -2.36
CA SER A 104 -4.47 -12.86 -1.69
C SER A 104 -3.15 -12.38 -2.30
N GLU A 105 -2.26 -13.29 -2.68
CA GLU A 105 -1.00 -12.98 -3.38
C GLU A 105 -1.22 -12.37 -4.77
N GLN A 106 -2.24 -12.83 -5.50
CA GLN A 106 -2.62 -12.25 -6.79
C GLN A 106 -3.21 -10.86 -6.61
N TRP A 107 -4.07 -10.67 -5.61
CA TRP A 107 -4.62 -9.36 -5.25
C TRP A 107 -3.53 -8.37 -4.83
N ALA A 108 -2.57 -8.78 -4.00
CA ALA A 108 -1.43 -7.96 -3.62
C ALA A 108 -0.61 -7.51 -4.83
N ARG A 109 -0.31 -8.43 -5.75
CA ARG A 109 0.42 -8.12 -7.00
C ARG A 109 -0.36 -7.15 -7.88
N LEU A 110 -1.65 -7.39 -8.09
CA LEU A 110 -2.48 -6.52 -8.91
C LEU A 110 -2.65 -5.14 -8.28
N LEU A 111 -2.92 -5.06 -6.97
CA LEU A 111 -2.98 -3.78 -6.26
C LEU A 111 -1.66 -3.02 -6.36
N ALA A 112 -0.53 -3.69 -6.12
CA ALA A 112 0.77 -3.06 -6.28
C ALA A 112 1.00 -2.53 -7.71
N SER A 113 0.56 -3.27 -8.73
CA SER A 113 0.64 -2.84 -10.13
C SER A 113 -0.29 -1.66 -10.45
N VAL A 114 -1.44 -1.55 -9.79
CA VAL A 114 -2.33 -0.39 -9.94
C VAL A 114 -1.75 0.83 -9.23
N LEU A 115 -1.19 0.65 -8.03
CA LEU A 115 -0.66 1.72 -7.19
C LEU A 115 0.76 2.15 -7.57
N ALA A 116 1.44 1.43 -8.46
CA ALA A 116 2.76 1.79 -8.95
C ALA A 116 2.81 3.22 -9.50
N GLY A 117 3.82 3.99 -9.10
CA GLY A 117 3.96 5.40 -9.43
C GLY A 117 3.17 6.34 -8.52
N THR A 118 2.51 5.84 -7.47
CA THR A 118 1.94 6.71 -6.43
C THR A 118 3.06 7.36 -5.64
N ARG A 119 3.05 8.69 -5.59
CA ARG A 119 4.05 9.54 -4.93
C ARG A 119 3.48 10.18 -3.68
N PHE A 120 4.34 10.30 -2.67
CA PHE A 120 4.07 11.02 -1.43
C PHE A 120 5.12 12.11 -1.30
N ASP A 121 4.67 13.37 -1.30
CA ASP A 121 5.57 14.50 -1.18
C ASP A 121 5.65 14.92 0.27
N LEU A 122 6.83 14.72 0.85
CA LEU A 122 7.17 15.14 2.20
C LEU A 122 8.27 16.20 2.10
N ASP A 123 8.28 17.14 3.05
CA ASP A 123 9.26 18.24 3.05
C ASP A 123 10.72 17.74 3.04
N MET A 124 10.98 16.54 3.57
CA MET A 124 12.33 16.01 3.78
C MET A 124 12.60 14.70 3.02
N ALA A 125 11.62 14.18 2.29
CA ALA A 125 11.77 12.91 1.58
C ALA A 125 10.88 12.87 0.34
N HIS A 126 11.42 12.30 -0.74
CA HIS A 126 10.61 11.86 -1.86
C HIS A 126 10.26 10.39 -1.67
N CYS A 127 8.99 10.03 -1.82
CA CYS A 127 8.55 8.64 -1.70
C CYS A 127 7.70 8.22 -2.90
N GLU A 128 7.97 7.05 -3.44
CA GLU A 128 7.24 6.50 -4.59
C GLU A 128 7.02 4.99 -4.43
N LEU A 129 5.82 4.52 -4.78
CA LEU A 129 5.51 3.10 -4.87
C LEU A 129 6.03 2.48 -6.16
N VAL A 130 6.86 1.45 -6.03
CA VAL A 130 7.50 0.73 -7.14
C VAL A 130 7.08 -0.75 -7.11
N HIS A 131 6.98 -1.35 -8.29
CA HIS A 131 6.47 -2.72 -8.49
C HIS A 131 7.52 -3.73 -8.98
N GLU A 132 8.82 -3.38 -9.03
CA GLU A 132 9.86 -4.24 -9.62
C GLU A 132 11.16 -4.25 -8.79
N PRO A 133 11.77 -5.43 -8.50
CA PRO A 133 11.28 -6.80 -8.75
C PRO A 133 10.19 -7.26 -7.78
N GLN A 134 9.91 -6.48 -6.73
CA GLN A 134 8.87 -6.73 -5.72
C GLN A 134 8.16 -5.41 -5.36
N PRO A 135 6.92 -5.44 -4.88
CA PRO A 135 6.22 -4.25 -4.40
C PRO A 135 6.89 -3.60 -3.19
N HIS A 136 7.40 -2.39 -3.35
CA HIS A 136 8.00 -1.63 -2.26
C HIS A 136 7.77 -0.13 -2.40
N LEU A 137 7.74 0.57 -1.27
CA LEU A 137 7.82 2.02 -1.19
C LEU A 137 9.29 2.42 -1.16
N VAL A 138 9.73 3.15 -2.18
CA VAL A 138 11.07 3.76 -2.23
C VAL A 138 11.01 5.08 -1.47
N ILE A 139 11.95 5.28 -0.55
CA ILE A 139 12.07 6.50 0.27
C ILE A 139 13.46 7.09 0.07
N GLN A 140 13.53 8.26 -0.53
CA GLN A 140 14.75 9.01 -0.80
C GLN A 140 14.77 10.26 0.09
N PHE A 141 15.71 10.33 1.02
CA PHE A 141 15.85 11.48 1.91
C PHE A 141 16.50 12.65 1.16
N LEU A 142 15.97 13.87 1.37
CA LEU A 142 16.43 15.07 0.69
C LEU A 142 17.57 15.79 1.44
N GLU A 143 17.76 15.46 2.71
CA GLU A 143 18.73 16.10 3.60
C GLU A 143 19.48 15.08 4.48
N ASP A 144 20.66 15.46 4.94
CA ASP A 144 21.44 14.69 5.91
C ASP A 144 20.63 14.48 7.21
N ILE A 145 20.71 13.28 7.78
CA ILE A 145 20.08 12.99 9.07
C ILE A 145 21.01 13.49 10.18
N ASN A 146 20.90 14.78 10.49
CA ASN A 146 21.56 15.46 11.62
C ASN A 146 23.07 15.20 11.75
N GLY A 147 23.78 14.97 10.63
CA GLY A 147 25.21 14.64 10.63
C GLY A 147 25.57 13.26 11.20
N VAL A 148 24.59 12.46 11.61
CA VAL A 148 24.76 11.08 12.12
C VAL A 148 24.79 10.09 10.96
N LEU A 149 23.88 10.27 10.00
CA LEU A 149 23.82 9.48 8.79
C LEU A 149 23.76 10.40 7.57
N ARG A 150 24.85 10.44 6.80
CA ARG A 150 24.86 11.05 5.47
C ARG A 150 24.33 10.02 4.49
N ILE A 151 23.06 10.16 4.10
CA ILE A 151 22.48 9.39 3.01
C ILE A 151 22.72 10.21 1.75
N PRO A 152 23.58 9.78 0.81
CA PRO A 152 23.71 10.47 -0.47
C PRO A 152 22.33 10.59 -1.11
N THR A 153 22.03 11.71 -1.76
CA THR A 153 20.74 11.90 -2.43
C THR A 153 20.46 10.82 -3.47
N SER A 154 21.47 10.08 -3.95
CA SER A 154 21.30 8.93 -4.84
C SER A 154 20.91 7.61 -4.16
N VAL A 155 20.81 7.58 -2.82
CA VAL A 155 20.49 6.38 -2.05
C VAL A 155 19.06 6.46 -1.54
N ALA A 156 18.31 5.37 -1.73
CA ALA A 156 16.95 5.23 -1.26
C ALA A 156 16.77 3.96 -0.43
N ILE A 157 15.78 3.97 0.45
CA ILE A 157 15.37 2.83 1.28
C ILE A 157 14.12 2.21 0.64
N GLY A 158 14.15 0.90 0.42
CA GLY A 158 12.97 0.14 0.02
C GLY A 158 12.24 -0.42 1.24
N VAL A 159 10.95 -0.08 1.39
CA VAL A 159 10.06 -0.60 2.43
C VAL A 159 9.02 -1.53 1.79
N PRO A 160 8.81 -2.76 2.28
CA PRO A 160 7.81 -3.66 1.71
C PRO A 160 6.42 -3.01 1.66
N ALA A 161 5.85 -2.94 0.45
CA ALA A 161 4.55 -2.30 0.27
C ALA A 161 3.39 -3.23 0.65
N PHE A 162 3.54 -4.50 0.31
CA PHE A 162 2.59 -5.58 0.58
C PHE A 162 3.34 -6.75 1.22
N VAL A 163 2.60 -7.74 1.74
CA VAL A 163 3.21 -8.97 2.24
C VAL A 163 4.04 -9.59 1.10
N ASP A 164 5.33 -9.71 1.33
CA ASP A 164 6.21 -10.54 0.50
C ASP A 164 6.06 -11.97 1.03
N SER A 165 5.49 -12.86 0.24
CA SER A 165 5.46 -14.28 0.59
C SER A 165 6.23 -15.04 -0.48
N PRO A 166 7.55 -15.25 -0.32
CA PRO A 166 8.03 -16.60 -0.46
C PRO A 166 7.52 -17.34 0.77
N ARG A 167 6.53 -18.23 0.62
CA ARG A 167 6.20 -19.19 1.67
C ARG A 167 7.50 -19.85 2.12
N LEU A 168 7.94 -19.57 3.35
CA LEU A 168 8.90 -20.39 4.07
C LEU A 168 8.23 -21.72 4.44
#